data_AF-F9VSV0-F1
#
_entry.id   AF-F9VSV0-F1
#
_cell.length_a   1.000
_cell.length_b   1.000
_cell.length_c   1.000
_cell.angle_alpha   90.00
_cell.angle_beta   90.00
_cell.angle_gamma   90.00
#
_symmetry.space_group_name_H-M   'P 1'
#
loop_
_entity.id
_entity.type
_entity.pdbx_description
1 polymer ?
#
loop_
_entity_poly.entity_id
_entity_poly.type
_entity_poly.pdbx_seq_one_letter_code
_entity_poly.pdbx_strand_id
1 'polypeptide(L)'
;MTSPTPQNSNDFRAIVIHVAITVVLGLGLLLIGLAASESVQNVLVIASPVVVMIGAIAMLVRAYRVWKSGGRWQMWQGGAWFLLVFFIVMLFNSAPVLFESNTE
;
A
#
# COMPACT_ATOMS: atom_id res chain seq x y z
N MET A 1 -24.42 -6.00 33.28
CA MET A 1 -24.04 -6.03 31.85
C MET A 1 -22.79 -5.20 31.71
N THR A 2 -21.62 -5.83 31.68
CA THR A 2 -20.36 -5.13 31.45
C THR A 2 -20.25 -4.84 29.95
N SER A 3 -20.19 -3.57 29.58
CA SER A 3 -19.88 -3.19 28.20
C SER A 3 -18.54 -3.84 27.81
N PRO A 4 -18.45 -4.61 26.71
CA PRO A 4 -17.19 -5.19 26.27
C PRO A 4 -16.17 -4.06 26.06
N THR A 5 -15.05 -4.11 26.77
CA THR A 5 -13.91 -3.21 26.55
C THR A 5 -13.50 -3.31 25.08
N PRO A 6 -13.25 -2.21 24.35
CA PRO A 6 -12.94 -2.27 22.94
C PRO A 6 -11.57 -2.94 22.73
N GLN A 7 -11.59 -4.26 22.51
CA GLN A 7 -10.48 -5.06 21.98
C GLN A 7 -10.01 -4.53 20.59
N ASN A 8 -10.76 -3.62 19.96
CA ASN A 8 -10.60 -3.17 18.58
C ASN A 8 -9.46 -2.16 18.34
N SER A 9 -8.94 -1.52 19.39
CA SER A 9 -8.04 -0.36 19.23
C SER A 9 -6.68 -0.80 18.68
N ASN A 10 -6.20 -1.97 19.07
CA ASN A 10 -4.92 -2.53 18.63
C ASN A 10 -4.96 -2.96 17.17
N ASP A 11 -6.04 -3.62 16.72
CA ASP A 11 -6.22 -4.03 15.32
C ASP A 11 -6.36 -2.81 14.41
N PHE A 12 -7.17 -1.83 14.82
CA PHE A 12 -7.34 -0.59 14.07
C PHE A 12 -6.01 0.17 13.98
N ARG A 13 -5.29 0.31 15.10
CA ARG A 13 -3.96 0.91 15.12
C ARG A 13 -2.98 0.18 14.20
N ALA A 14 -2.98 -1.15 14.22
CA ALA A 14 -2.11 -1.94 13.35
C ALA A 14 -2.44 -1.74 11.86
N ILE A 15 -3.73 -1.70 11.51
CA ILE A 15 -4.20 -1.40 10.15
C ILE A 15 -3.72 -0.01 9.72
N VAL A 16 -3.96 1.01 10.55
CA VAL A 16 -3.57 2.40 10.25
C VAL A 16 -2.05 2.53 10.11
N ILE A 17 -1.27 1.92 11.00
CA ILE A 17 0.20 1.96 10.93
C ILE A 17 0.70 1.29 9.65
N HIS A 18 0.17 0.12 9.30
CA HIS A 18 0.58 -0.58 8.08
C HIS A 18 0.27 0.26 6.83
N VAL A 19 -0.93 0.82 6.75
CA VAL A 19 -1.33 1.71 5.66
C VAL A 19 -0.42 2.95 5.61
N ALA A 20 -0.21 3.62 6.74
CA ALA A 20 0.61 4.82 6.81
C ALA A 20 2.07 4.56 6.36
N ILE A 21 2.69 3.49 6.87
CA ILE A 21 4.04 3.09 6.47
C ILE A 21 4.09 2.80 4.96
N THR A 22 3.13 2.02 4.44
CA THR A 22 3.08 1.67 3.02
C THR A 22 2.95 2.92 2.13
N VAL A 23 2.05 3.82 2.49
CA VAL A 23 1.81 5.08 1.76
C VAL A 23 3.04 5.98 1.83
N VAL A 24 3.65 6.15 3.00
CA VAL A 24 4.86 6.97 3.17
C VAL A 24 6.02 6.41 2.35
N LEU A 25 6.21 5.09 2.32
CA LEU A 25 7.25 4.46 1.50
C LEU A 25 6.98 4.66 0.00
N GLY A 26 5.74 4.42 -0.45
CA GLY A 26 5.35 4.62 -1.85
C GLY A 26 5.54 6.07 -2.29
N LEU A 27 4.97 7.03 -1.54
CA LEU A 27 5.12 8.46 -1.84
C LEU A 27 6.57 8.93 -1.70
N GLY A 28 7.31 8.43 -0.71
CA GLY A 28 8.72 8.76 -0.54
C GLY A 28 9.55 8.36 -1.76
N LEU A 29 9.39 7.13 -2.25
CA LEU A 29 10.05 6.69 -3.48
C LEU A 29 9.67 7.54 -4.69
N LEU A 30 8.38 7.89 -4.82
CA LEU A 30 7.92 8.76 -5.90
C LEU A 30 8.58 10.14 -5.84
N LEU A 31 8.53 10.80 -4.68
CA LEU A 31 9.10 12.13 -4.49
C LEU A 31 10.62 12.16 -4.69
N ILE A 32 11.33 11.14 -4.21
CA ILE A 32 12.77 11.00 -4.43
C ILE A 32 13.05 10.77 -5.92
N GLY A 33 12.25 9.93 -6.60
CA GLY A 33 12.36 9.69 -8.04
C GLY A 33 12.19 10.96 -8.86
N LEU A 34 11.19 11.77 -8.55
CA LEU A 34 10.93 13.05 -9.22
C LEU A 34 12.03 14.11 -8.98
N ALA A 35 12.84 13.95 -7.95
CA ALA A 35 13.98 14.82 -7.64
C ALA A 35 15.33 14.26 -8.11
N ALA A 36 15.35 13.04 -8.66
CA ALA A 36 16.57 12.34 -9.07
C ALA A 36 16.95 12.63 -10.53
N SER A 37 18.15 12.20 -10.93
CA SER A 37 18.57 12.18 -12.34
C SER A 37 17.77 11.16 -13.15
N GLU A 38 17.64 11.36 -14.47
CA GLU A 38 16.79 10.53 -15.36
C GLU A 38 16.98 9.02 -15.19
N SER A 39 18.22 8.54 -15.10
CA SER A 39 18.54 7.11 -14.92
C SER A 39 17.98 6.51 -13.62
N VAL A 40 17.89 7.29 -12.56
CA VAL A 40 17.39 6.87 -11.23
C VAL A 40 15.89 7.16 -11.11
N GLN A 41 15.41 8.23 -11.76
CA GLN A 41 14.00 8.63 -11.78
C GLN A 41 13.10 7.50 -12.26
N ASN A 42 13.39 6.90 -13.42
CA ASN A 42 12.53 5.86 -14.00
C ASN A 42 12.38 4.67 -13.06
N VAL A 43 13.49 4.22 -12.47
CA VAL A 43 13.49 3.09 -11.51
C VAL A 43 12.64 3.41 -10.29
N LEU A 44 12.80 4.60 -9.69
CA LEU A 44 12.10 4.97 -8.46
C LEU A 44 10.61 5.25 -8.68
N VAL A 45 10.26 5.88 -9.80
CA VAL A 45 8.86 6.15 -10.18
C VAL A 45 8.12 4.83 -10.42
N ILE A 46 8.77 3.82 -11.03
CA ILE A 46 8.18 2.49 -11.23
C ILE A 46 8.18 1.66 -9.93
N ALA A 47 9.22 1.74 -9.12
CA ALA A 47 9.30 1.01 -7.85
C ALA A 47 8.26 1.47 -6.83
N SER A 48 7.89 2.75 -6.88
CA SER A 48 6.91 3.37 -5.97
C SER A 48 5.56 2.62 -5.91
N PRO A 49 4.80 2.42 -7.02
CA PRO A 49 3.57 1.64 -6.99
C PRO A 49 3.82 0.17 -6.63
N VAL A 50 4.96 -0.43 -7.01
CA VAL A 50 5.28 -1.83 -6.65
C VAL A 50 5.36 -2.03 -5.14
N VAL A 51 5.96 -1.09 -4.40
CA VAL A 51 6.02 -1.15 -2.93
C VAL A 51 4.62 -1.08 -2.32
N VAL A 52 3.74 -0.22 -2.87
CA VAL A 52 2.34 -0.14 -2.41
C VAL A 52 1.59 -1.45 -2.68
N MET A 53 1.81 -2.07 -3.84
CA MET A 53 1.21 -3.37 -4.18
C MET A 53 1.62 -4.46 -3.18
N ILE A 54 2.90 -4.53 -2.83
CA ILE A 54 3.41 -5.48 -1.81
C ILE A 54 2.69 -5.24 -0.48
N GLY A 55 2.50 -3.98 -0.08
CA GLY A 55 1.77 -3.62 1.12
C GLY A 55 0.29 -4.05 1.10
N ALA A 56 -0.39 -3.92 -0.05
CA ALA A 56 -1.76 -4.39 -0.24
C ALA A 56 -1.86 -5.92 -0.12
N ILE A 57 -0.95 -6.66 -0.77
CA ILE A 57 -0.88 -8.13 -0.68
C ILE A 57 -0.63 -8.58 0.75
N ALA A 58 0.31 -7.94 1.46
CA ALA A 58 0.59 -8.26 2.87
C ALA A 58 -0.67 -8.10 3.74
N MET A 59 -1.48 -7.07 3.50
CA MET A 59 -2.76 -6.89 4.19
C MET A 59 -3.80 -7.94 3.80
N LEU A 60 -3.90 -8.35 2.53
CA LEU A 60 -4.79 -9.44 2.12
C LEU A 60 -4.40 -10.78 2.76
N VAL A 61 -3.10 -11.09 2.80
CA VAL A 61 -2.58 -12.28 3.49
C VAL A 61 -2.94 -12.23 4.97
N ARG A 62 -2.81 -11.07 5.61
CA ARG A 62 -3.23 -10.89 7.00
C ARG A 62 -4.73 -11.07 7.18
N ALA A 63 -5.55 -10.50 6.30
CA ALA A 63 -6.99 -10.66 6.31
C ALA A 63 -7.38 -12.14 6.18
N TYR A 64 -6.74 -12.88 5.28
CA TYR A 64 -6.94 -14.32 5.10
C TYR A 64 -6.56 -15.11 6.36
N ARG A 65 -5.41 -14.81 6.98
CA ARG A 65 -4.99 -15.46 8.23
C ARG A 65 -5.97 -15.21 9.37
N VAL A 66 -6.47 -13.97 9.49
CA VAL A 66 -7.48 -13.59 10.49
C VAL A 66 -8.82 -14.29 10.23
N TRP A 67 -9.22 -14.43 8.97
CA TRP A 67 -10.39 -15.21 8.60
C TRP A 67 -10.25 -16.68 9.02
N LYS A 68 -9.10 -17.29 8.71
CA LYS A 68 -8.80 -18.68 9.12
C LYS A 68 -8.79 -18.89 10.63
N SER A 69 -8.50 -17.85 11.42
CA SER A 69 -8.54 -17.90 12.89
C SER A 69 -9.89 -17.47 13.50
N GLY A 70 -10.93 -17.28 12.69
CA GLY A 70 -12.25 -16.85 13.16
C GLY A 70 -12.33 -15.38 13.62
N GLY A 71 -11.34 -14.56 13.27
CA GLY A 71 -11.28 -13.15 13.63
C GLY A 71 -11.98 -12.21 12.63
N ARG A 72 -11.92 -10.91 12.90
CA ARG A 72 -12.60 -9.84 12.15
C ARG A 72 -11.82 -9.45 10.87
N TRP A 73 -11.85 -10.29 9.86
CA TRP A 73 -11.09 -10.12 8.62
C TRP A 73 -11.51 -8.92 7.76
N GLN A 74 -12.75 -8.44 7.91
CA GLN A 74 -13.32 -7.37 7.08
C GLN A 74 -12.55 -6.05 7.24
N MET A 75 -12.08 -5.73 8.45
CA MET A 75 -11.31 -4.50 8.69
C MET A 75 -9.94 -4.55 7.98
N TRP A 76 -9.31 -5.72 7.97
CA TRP A 76 -8.04 -5.94 7.27
C TRP A 76 -8.22 -5.89 5.74
N GLN A 77 -9.32 -6.43 5.21
CA GLN A 77 -9.66 -6.29 3.79
C GLN A 77 -9.93 -4.82 3.41
N GLY A 78 -10.59 -4.04 4.26
CA GLY A 78 -10.79 -2.61 3.99
C GLY A 78 -9.47 -1.85 3.81
N GLY A 79 -8.47 -2.13 4.67
CA GLY A 79 -7.12 -1.58 4.51
C GLY A 79 -6.42 -2.06 3.22
N ALA A 80 -6.59 -3.34 2.87
CA ALA A 80 -6.06 -3.87 1.61
C ALA A 80 -6.68 -3.19 0.38
N TRP A 81 -7.99 -2.99 0.36
CA TRP A 81 -8.66 -2.30 -0.75
C TRP A 81 -8.24 -0.85 -0.88
N PHE A 82 -8.06 -0.14 0.23
CA PHE A 82 -7.49 1.20 0.21
C PHE A 82 -6.11 1.19 -0.47
N LEU A 83 -5.21 0.30 -0.06
CA LEU A 83 -3.87 0.21 -0.65
C LEU A 83 -3.91 -0.24 -2.12
N LEU A 84 -4.87 -1.09 -2.51
CA LEU A 84 -5.05 -1.51 -3.89
C LEU A 84 -5.49 -0.34 -4.78
N VAL A 85 -6.49 0.44 -4.34
CA VAL A 85 -6.92 1.64 -5.07
C VAL A 85 -5.78 2.66 -5.15
N PHE A 86 -5.06 2.86 -4.05
CA PHE A 86 -3.90 3.74 -4.02
C PHE A 86 -2.80 3.29 -5.00
N PHE A 87 -2.50 1.99 -5.03
CA PHE A 87 -1.60 1.38 -6.02
C PHE A 87 -2.06 1.68 -7.45
N ILE A 88 -3.33 1.45 -7.77
CA ILE A 88 -3.88 1.69 -9.11
C ILE A 88 -3.67 3.15 -9.50
N VAL A 89 -4.00 4.10 -8.61
CA VAL A 89 -3.77 5.53 -8.87
C VAL A 89 -2.30 5.80 -9.18
N MET A 90 -1.37 5.28 -8.37
CA MET A 90 0.06 5.48 -8.62
C MET A 90 0.54 4.83 -9.93
N LEU A 91 0.08 3.61 -10.23
CA LEU A 91 0.42 2.90 -11.44
C LEU A 91 0.02 3.68 -12.70
N PHE A 92 -1.23 4.16 -12.75
CA PHE A 92 -1.72 4.91 -13.91
C PHE A 92 -1.02 6.27 -14.04
N ASN A 93 -0.63 6.91 -12.94
CA ASN A 93 0.18 8.13 -12.99
C ASN A 93 1.62 7.87 -13.45
N SER A 94 2.17 6.67 -13.23
CA SER A 94 3.49 6.28 -13.74
C SER A 94 3.51 5.85 -15.21
N ALA A 95 2.34 5.74 -15.85
CA ALA A 95 2.22 5.25 -17.23
C ALA A 95 3.04 6.03 -18.27
N PRO A 96 3.13 7.38 -18.25
CA PRO A 96 3.96 8.13 -19.20
C PRO A 96 5.42 7.66 -19.23
N VAL A 97 6.01 7.46 -18.04
CA VAL A 97 7.40 7.01 -17.88
C VAL A 97 7.63 5.62 -18.48
N LEU A 98 6.63 4.74 -18.44
CA LEU A 98 6.71 3.40 -19.04
C LEU A 98 6.62 3.42 -20.56
N PHE A 99 5.96 4.42 -21.15
CA PHE A 99 5.84 4.52 -22.60
C PHE A 99 7.02 5.27 -23.23
N GLU A 100 7.52 6.31 -22.56
CA GLU A 100 8.70 7.08 -22.98
C GLU A 100 9.97 6.22 -23.00
N SER A 101 10.12 5.29 -22.05
CA SER A 101 11.28 4.39 -22.00
C SER A 101 11.36 3.37 -23.15
N ASN A 102 10.28 3.17 -23.92
CA ASN A 102 10.20 2.16 -24.99
C ASN A 102 10.32 2.75 -26.40
N THR A 103 10.47 4.07 -26.51
CA THR A 103 10.57 4.79 -27.79
C THR A 103 11.98 5.29 -28.14
N GLU A 104 12.97 5.03 -27.28
CA GLU A 104 14.41 5.19 -27.56
C GLU A 104 15.02 3.88 -28.09
#